data_AF-A0A6J4LSP4-F1
#
_entry.id   AF-A0A6J4LSP4-F1
#
_cell.length_a   1.000
_cell.length_b   1.000
_cell.length_c   1.000
_cell.angle_alpha   90.00
_cell.angle_beta   90.00
_cell.angle_gamma   90.00
#
_symmetry.space_group_name_H-M   'P 1'
#
loop_
_entity.id
_entity.type
_entity.pdbx_description
1 polymer ?
#
loop_
_entity_poly.entity_id
_entity_poly.type
_entity_poly.pdbx_seq_one_letter_code
_entity_poly.pdbx_strand_id
1 'polypeptide(L)'
;MRELDETQIRVALGMLERVELVVRHFDMARTFRVTVVGTSEDDFWQQFVDVAELEIDRPRLIAPLDLAGALGIPLDEFETTLLQWSADGLLQIDSSPRDWLLELLPAPADTPARIEALLREYSTRQDARVEAMVGYAKGLSCRHQALAAHFGERLARCEDACDVCAGDAKAAYRRTDTTARHNAISSKDEAAAVTVVLRVLRDLPFAVGRTGVVRILNGSVESSIGPDRCADWGALSGWTKTATARLVDGLVEQGLLDRNLEGQFPVLELTSKGLKALQGAETAE
;
A
#
# COMPACT_ATOMS: atom_id res chain seq x y z
N MET A 1 22.72 0.86 3.46
CA MET A 1 21.53 1.54 4.00
C MET A 1 20.92 2.31 2.82
N ARG A 2 19.74 1.94 2.35
CA ARG A 2 19.12 2.60 1.18
C ARG A 2 18.69 4.00 1.62
N GLU A 3 19.04 5.02 0.83
CA GLU A 3 18.60 6.39 1.08
C GLU A 3 17.08 6.43 0.87
N LEU A 4 16.33 6.78 1.91
CA LEU A 4 14.88 6.92 1.84
C LEU A 4 14.55 8.25 1.16
N ASP A 5 13.65 8.25 0.19
CA ASP A 5 13.18 9.50 -0.41
C ASP A 5 12.25 10.28 0.53
N GLU A 6 12.05 11.57 0.27
CA GLU A 6 11.24 12.46 1.13
C GLU A 6 9.79 11.95 1.31
N THR A 7 9.22 11.31 0.28
CA THR A 7 7.85 10.78 0.34
C THR A 7 7.80 9.57 1.26
N GLN A 8 8.77 8.67 1.16
CA GLN A 8 8.89 7.50 2.03
C GLN A 8 9.05 7.91 3.50
N ILE A 9 9.83 8.96 3.78
CA ILE A 9 9.99 9.50 5.13
C ILE A 9 8.65 10.03 5.68
N ARG A 10 7.92 10.82 4.89
CA ARG A 10 6.61 11.36 5.31
C ARG A 10 5.60 10.24 5.58
N VAL A 11 5.58 9.21 4.74
CA VAL A 11 4.72 8.03 4.95
C VAL A 11 5.11 7.27 6.21
N ALA A 12 6.40 7.02 6.42
CA ALA A 12 6.90 6.32 7.60
C ALA A 12 6.57 7.06 8.90
N LEU A 13 6.72 8.38 8.93
CA LEU A 13 6.33 9.20 10.07
C LEU A 13 4.84 9.09 10.38
N GLY A 14 3.98 9.19 9.35
CA GLY A 14 2.54 9.01 9.55
C GLY A 14 2.15 7.60 10.02
N MET A 15 2.94 6.58 9.68
CA MET A 15 2.75 5.23 10.22
C MET A 15 3.15 5.15 11.70
N LEU A 16 4.29 5.73 12.08
CA LEU A 16 4.77 5.77 13.47
C LEU A 16 3.82 6.56 14.38
N GLU A 17 3.23 7.63 13.87
CA GLU A 17 2.21 8.41 14.58
C GLU A 17 0.94 7.59 14.86
N ARG A 18 0.44 6.82 13.88
CA ARG A 18 -0.74 5.95 14.06
C ARG A 18 -0.53 4.82 15.08
N VAL A 19 0.70 4.42 15.32
CA VAL A 19 1.04 3.43 16.35
C VAL A 19 1.52 4.06 17.65
N GLU A 20 1.34 5.38 17.81
CA GLU A 20 1.67 6.15 19.03
C GLU A 20 3.14 6.02 19.45
N LEU A 21 4.04 5.88 18.48
CA LEU A 21 5.48 5.90 18.73
C LEU A 21 6.07 7.30 18.59
N VAL A 22 5.42 8.17 17.82
CA VAL A 22 5.87 9.54 17.58
C VAL A 22 4.68 10.47 17.69
N VAL A 23 4.89 11.62 18.34
CA VAL A 23 3.98 12.76 18.26
C VAL A 23 4.64 13.85 17.42
N ARG A 24 3.87 14.40 16.48
CA ARG A 24 4.29 15.55 15.71
C ARG A 24 3.72 16.82 16.33
N HIS A 25 4.62 17.73 16.70
CA HIS A 25 4.28 19.06 17.19
C HIS A 25 4.30 20.07 16.04
N PHE A 26 4.00 21.35 16.32
CA PHE A 26 4.24 22.41 15.36
C PHE A 26 5.72 22.47 14.98
N ASP A 27 6.00 22.64 13.69
CA ASP A 27 7.37 22.79 13.20
C ASP A 27 8.04 23.95 13.97
N MET A 28 9.25 23.78 14.46
CA MET A 28 9.94 24.71 15.38
C MET A 28 11.27 25.16 14.77
N ALA A 29 11.67 26.40 15.05
CA ALA A 29 13.01 26.87 14.67
C ALA A 29 14.08 26.11 15.48
N ARG A 30 15.14 25.62 14.83
CA ARG A 30 16.27 24.98 15.53
C ARG A 30 16.95 25.91 16.51
N THR A 31 17.06 27.19 16.16
CA THR A 31 17.71 28.21 16.98
C THR A 31 17.01 29.55 16.83
N PHE A 32 16.97 30.32 17.91
CA PHE A 32 16.66 31.75 17.86
C PHE A 32 17.92 32.57 18.16
N ARG A 33 18.13 33.65 17.43
CA ARG A 33 19.03 34.73 17.85
C ARG A 33 18.20 35.72 18.65
N VAL A 34 18.56 35.92 19.91
CA VAL A 34 17.83 36.78 20.85
C VAL A 34 18.75 37.88 21.35
N THR A 35 18.24 39.11 21.35
CA THR A 35 18.90 40.28 21.93
C THR A 35 17.95 40.93 22.93
N VAL A 36 18.42 41.16 24.15
CA VAL A 36 17.64 41.87 25.16
C VAL A 36 17.74 43.37 24.91
N VAL A 37 16.58 44.03 24.74
CA VAL A 37 16.47 45.47 24.48
C VAL A 37 15.67 46.22 25.56
N GLY A 38 14.96 45.49 26.41
CA GLY A 38 14.19 46.03 27.53
C GLY A 38 14.35 45.18 28.79
N THR A 39 13.69 45.60 29.87
CA THR A 39 13.71 44.93 31.18
C THR A 39 12.28 44.73 31.67
N SER A 40 12.01 43.59 32.31
CA SER A 40 10.75 43.32 32.99
C SER A 40 10.99 42.97 34.46
N GLU A 41 10.03 43.30 35.33
CA GLU A 41 10.02 42.91 36.75
C GLU A 41 9.41 41.51 36.97
N ASP A 42 8.97 40.83 35.91
CA ASP A 42 8.45 39.46 35.97
C ASP A 42 9.55 38.49 36.42
N ASP A 43 9.26 37.69 37.46
CA ASP A 43 10.17 36.66 37.98
C ASP A 43 10.56 35.65 36.88
N PHE A 44 9.61 35.29 35.99
CA PHE A 44 9.88 34.36 34.90
C PHE A 44 10.80 34.96 33.85
N TRP A 45 10.68 36.26 33.58
CA TRP A 45 11.61 36.99 32.72
C TRP A 45 13.04 36.96 33.28
N GLN A 46 13.22 37.24 34.57
CA GLN A 46 14.53 37.22 35.22
C GLN A 46 15.15 35.81 35.16
N GLN A 47 14.35 34.78 35.46
CA GLN A 47 14.77 33.39 35.31
C GLN A 47 15.20 33.05 33.88
N PHE A 48 14.44 33.50 32.87
CA PHE A 48 14.78 33.29 31.47
C PHE A 48 16.11 33.95 31.09
N VAL A 49 16.30 35.23 31.45
CA VAL A 49 17.52 35.98 31.18
C VAL A 49 18.73 35.31 31.84
N ASP A 50 18.59 34.86 33.09
CA ASP A 50 19.66 34.20 33.83
C ASP A 50 20.01 32.83 33.24
N VAL A 51 19.03 31.97 32.97
CA VAL A 51 19.26 30.61 32.43
C VAL A 51 19.77 30.65 30.99
N ALA A 52 19.26 31.58 30.19
CA ALA A 52 19.78 31.81 28.84
C ALA A 52 21.07 32.64 28.85
N GLU A 53 21.53 33.10 30.02
CA GLU A 53 22.65 34.02 30.26
C GLU A 53 22.71 35.16 29.21
N LEU A 54 21.58 35.86 29.08
CA LEU A 54 21.43 36.97 28.14
C LEU A 54 21.98 38.26 28.75
N GLU A 55 22.62 39.08 27.91
CA GLU A 55 23.10 40.41 28.27
C GLU A 55 22.37 41.46 27.42
N ILE A 56 22.16 42.65 27.98
CA ILE A 56 21.53 43.78 27.28
C ILE A 56 22.35 44.14 26.04
N ASP A 57 21.66 44.36 24.91
CA ASP A 57 22.22 44.73 23.60
C ASP A 57 23.25 43.74 23.02
N ARG A 58 23.35 42.52 23.58
CA ARG A 58 24.25 41.48 23.09
C ARG A 58 23.44 40.30 22.52
N PRO A 59 23.54 40.03 21.20
CA PRO A 59 22.82 38.91 20.60
C PRO A 59 23.40 37.57 21.07
N ARG A 60 22.53 36.64 21.40
CA ARG A 60 22.88 35.26 21.75
C ARG A 60 22.05 34.28 20.93
N LEU A 61 22.65 33.16 20.54
CA LEU A 61 21.92 32.05 19.95
C LEU A 61 21.44 31.11 21.05
N ILE A 62 20.16 30.78 21.03
CA ILE A 62 19.52 29.85 21.96
C ILE A 62 18.86 28.71 21.18
N ALA A 63 18.93 27.50 21.72
CA ALA A 63 18.24 26.33 21.21
C ALA A 63 16.95 26.12 22.03
N PRO A 64 15.74 26.14 21.41
CA PRO A 64 14.48 26.03 22.13
C PRO A 64 14.35 24.77 22.98
N LEU A 65 14.75 23.62 22.43
CA LEU A 65 14.69 22.32 23.10
C LEU A 65 15.45 22.32 24.42
N ASP A 66 16.69 22.81 24.39
CA ASP A 66 17.56 22.82 25.55
C ASP A 66 17.07 23.83 26.60
N LEU A 67 16.72 25.04 26.15
CA LEU A 67 16.34 26.12 27.05
C LEU A 67 14.96 25.92 27.67
N ALA A 68 13.96 25.48 26.89
CA ALA A 68 12.64 25.12 27.43
C ALA A 68 12.75 23.97 28.44
N GLY A 69 13.61 22.98 28.17
CA GLY A 69 13.90 21.89 29.10
C GLY A 69 14.55 22.38 30.41
N ALA A 70 15.50 23.32 30.33
CA ALA A 70 16.13 23.92 31.50
C ALA A 70 15.18 24.78 32.34
N LEU A 71 14.24 25.47 31.68
CA LEU A 71 13.19 26.28 32.33
C LEU A 71 12.00 25.44 32.82
N GLY A 72 11.87 24.20 32.35
CA GLY A 72 10.79 23.30 32.71
C GLY A 72 9.44 23.68 32.11
N ILE A 73 9.43 24.37 30.97
CA ILE A 73 8.20 24.80 30.28
C ILE A 73 7.97 24.04 28.96
N PRO A 74 6.71 23.84 28.55
CA PRO A 74 6.39 23.28 27.23
C PRO A 74 6.94 24.12 26.08
N LEU A 75 7.26 23.47 24.95
CA LEU A 75 7.88 24.16 23.80
C LEU A 75 6.93 25.14 23.10
N ASP A 76 5.63 24.85 23.10
CA ASP A 76 4.58 25.74 22.60
C ASP A 76 4.43 26.99 23.47
N GLU A 77 4.51 26.83 24.79
CA GLU A 77 4.53 27.96 25.74
C GLU A 77 5.81 28.79 25.59
N PHE A 78 6.97 28.14 25.37
CA PHE A 78 8.26 28.79 25.17
C PHE A 78 8.25 29.77 23.99
N GLU A 79 7.83 29.29 22.81
CA GLU A 79 7.79 30.15 21.60
C GLU A 79 6.76 31.27 21.74
N THR A 80 5.59 30.97 22.32
CA THR A 80 4.56 31.98 22.60
C THR A 80 5.09 33.09 23.49
N THR A 81 5.83 32.74 24.55
CA THR A 81 6.41 33.70 25.50
C THR A 81 7.48 34.56 24.85
N LEU A 82 8.36 33.94 24.06
CA LEU A 82 9.40 34.64 23.31
C LEU A 82 8.81 35.68 22.35
N LEU A 83 7.78 35.30 21.60
CA LEU A 83 7.07 36.17 20.67
C LEU A 83 6.35 37.32 21.40
N GLN A 84 5.74 37.04 22.55
CA GLN A 84 5.07 38.04 23.36
C GLN A 84 6.06 39.09 23.88
N TRP A 85 7.19 38.67 24.45
CA TRP A 85 8.24 39.59 24.88
C TRP A 85 8.85 40.39 23.74
N SER A 86 8.89 39.83 22.52
CA SER A 86 9.32 40.60 21.36
C SER A 86 8.29 41.66 20.97
N ALA A 87 6.99 41.34 21.01
CA ALA A 87 5.91 42.28 20.76
C ALA A 87 5.86 43.41 21.81
N ASP A 88 6.17 43.09 23.07
CA ASP A 88 6.24 44.06 24.17
C ASP A 88 7.53 44.91 24.14
N GLY A 89 8.44 44.65 23.19
CA GLY A 89 9.68 45.42 23.02
C GLY A 89 10.75 45.10 24.06
N LEU A 90 10.68 43.93 24.70
CA LEU A 90 11.71 43.46 25.63
C LEU A 90 12.83 42.69 24.91
N LEU A 91 12.49 41.99 23.82
CA LEU A 91 13.41 41.19 23.01
C LEU A 91 13.36 41.56 21.53
N GLN A 92 14.51 41.49 20.87
CA GLN A 92 14.59 41.33 19.42
C GLN A 92 14.95 39.88 19.11
N ILE A 93 14.19 39.25 18.21
CA ILE A 93 14.37 37.84 17.87
C ILE A 93 14.47 37.64 16.36
N ASP A 94 15.41 36.79 15.94
CA ASP A 94 15.48 36.23 14.59
C ASP A 94 15.44 34.69 14.70
N SER A 95 14.64 34.03 13.87
CA SER A 95 14.53 32.56 13.86
C SER A 95 15.31 31.93 12.71
N SER A 96 15.84 30.73 12.94
CA SER A 96 16.29 29.85 11.86
C SER A 96 15.10 29.31 11.04
N PRO A 97 15.34 28.62 9.91
CA PRO A 97 14.30 27.81 9.27
C PRO A 97 13.65 26.86 10.29
N ARG A 98 12.35 26.62 10.08
CA ARG A 98 11.56 25.71 10.90
C ARG A 98 11.74 24.29 10.39
N ASP A 99 11.94 23.37 11.31
CA ASP A 99 12.05 21.94 11.06
C ASP A 99 10.93 21.19 11.80
N TRP A 100 10.70 19.94 11.45
CA TRP A 100 9.74 19.10 12.17
C TRP A 100 10.18 18.92 13.61
N LEU A 101 9.27 19.20 14.54
CA LEU A 101 9.42 18.88 15.95
C LEU A 101 8.71 17.55 16.23
N LEU A 102 9.51 16.52 16.47
CA LEU A 102 9.04 15.16 16.72
C LEU A 102 9.41 14.74 18.14
N GLU A 103 8.43 14.22 18.86
CA GLU A 103 8.63 13.60 20.16
C GLU A 103 8.55 12.08 20.01
N LEU A 104 9.56 11.36 20.48
CA LEU A 104 9.57 9.91 20.51
C LEU A 104 8.93 9.43 21.82
N LEU A 105 7.81 8.74 21.72
CA LEU A 105 7.10 8.18 22.85
C LEU A 105 7.69 6.83 23.28
N PRO A 106 7.58 6.44 24.55
CA PRO A 106 7.94 5.10 24.99
C PRO A 106 7.07 4.07 24.26
N ALA A 107 7.71 3.09 23.64
CA ALA A 107 7.01 2.08 22.86
C ALA A 107 6.07 1.23 23.76
N PRO A 108 4.74 1.23 23.51
CA PRO A 108 3.83 0.32 24.19
C PRO A 108 4.22 -1.14 23.96
N ALA A 109 3.89 -2.04 24.91
CA ALA A 109 4.26 -3.45 24.82
C ALA A 109 3.66 -4.17 23.58
N ASP A 110 2.54 -3.67 23.07
CA ASP A 110 1.83 -4.20 21.90
C ASP A 110 2.26 -3.55 20.57
N THR A 111 3.28 -2.67 20.58
CA THR A 111 3.81 -2.00 19.38
C THR A 111 4.02 -2.94 18.19
N PRO A 112 4.64 -4.13 18.32
CA PRO A 112 4.83 -5.03 17.18
C PRO A 112 3.51 -5.45 16.53
N ALA A 113 2.50 -5.78 17.36
CA ALA A 113 1.18 -6.20 16.88
C ALA A 113 0.45 -5.04 16.17
N ARG A 114 0.57 -3.81 16.69
CA ARG A 114 0.01 -2.60 16.09
C ARG A 114 0.62 -2.29 14.72
N ILE A 115 1.94 -2.40 14.60
CA ILE A 115 2.66 -2.23 13.32
C ILE A 115 2.21 -3.29 12.31
N GLU A 116 2.15 -4.56 12.72
CA GLU A 116 1.71 -5.64 11.84
C GLU A 116 0.27 -5.44 11.35
N ALA A 117 -0.64 -5.05 12.24
CA ALA A 117 -2.02 -4.72 11.88
C ALA A 117 -2.09 -3.55 10.89
N LEU A 118 -1.31 -2.50 11.10
CA LEU A 118 -1.25 -1.33 10.21
C LEU A 118 -0.73 -1.70 8.82
N LEU A 119 0.34 -2.49 8.74
CA LEU A 119 0.91 -2.94 7.47
C LEU A 119 -0.06 -3.84 6.68
N ARG A 120 -0.76 -4.75 7.37
CA ARG A 120 -1.84 -5.54 6.77
C ARG A 120 -2.95 -4.67 6.22
N GLU A 121 -3.44 -3.70 7.01
CA GLU A 121 -4.49 -2.78 6.59
C GLU A 121 -4.06 -1.94 5.36
N TYR A 122 -2.81 -1.46 5.35
CA TYR A 122 -2.25 -0.73 4.23
C TYR A 122 -2.20 -1.58 2.96
N SER A 123 -1.72 -2.83 3.05
CA SER A 123 -1.70 -3.76 1.92
C SER A 123 -3.11 -3.99 1.36
N THR A 124 -4.08 -4.31 2.22
CA THR A 124 -5.48 -4.52 1.82
C THR A 124 -6.06 -3.30 1.11
N ARG A 125 -5.76 -2.08 1.57
CA ARG A 125 -6.20 -0.85 0.89
C ARG A 125 -5.55 -0.65 -0.48
N GLN A 126 -4.26 -0.99 -0.62
CA GLN A 126 -3.58 -0.91 -1.91
C GLN A 126 -4.18 -1.89 -2.91
N ASP A 127 -4.42 -3.13 -2.47
CA ASP A 127 -5.07 -4.15 -3.29
C ASP A 127 -6.47 -3.71 -3.72
N ALA A 128 -7.27 -3.17 -2.79
CA ALA A 128 -8.61 -2.65 -3.09
C ALA A 128 -8.59 -1.46 -4.07
N ARG A 129 -7.57 -0.59 -4.01
CA ARG A 129 -7.40 0.52 -4.98
C ARG A 129 -7.07 -0.01 -6.37
N VAL A 130 -6.17 -0.99 -6.47
CA VAL A 130 -5.85 -1.64 -7.74
C VAL A 130 -7.10 -2.33 -8.30
N GLU A 131 -7.84 -3.07 -7.47
CA GLU A 131 -9.07 -3.71 -7.87
C GLU A 131 -10.13 -2.70 -8.34
N ALA A 132 -10.27 -1.56 -7.65
CA ALA A 132 -11.16 -0.48 -8.07
C ALA A 132 -10.77 0.09 -9.44
N MET A 133 -9.48 0.29 -9.70
CA MET A 133 -8.99 0.76 -11.01
C MET A 133 -9.22 -0.29 -12.11
N VAL A 134 -8.97 -1.57 -11.81
CA VAL A 134 -9.25 -2.68 -12.74
C VAL A 134 -10.74 -2.76 -13.04
N GLY A 135 -11.59 -2.65 -12.02
CA GLY A 135 -13.04 -2.60 -12.14
C GLY A 135 -13.51 -1.40 -12.94
N TYR A 136 -12.91 -0.22 -12.73
CA TYR A 136 -13.18 0.97 -13.52
C TYR A 136 -12.80 0.79 -14.98
N ALA A 137 -11.67 0.16 -15.31
CA ALA A 137 -11.21 0.00 -16.69
C ALA A 137 -11.97 -1.11 -17.44
N LYS A 138 -12.20 -2.26 -16.79
CA LYS A 138 -12.84 -3.45 -17.39
C LYS A 138 -14.35 -3.49 -17.23
N GLY A 139 -14.90 -2.69 -16.32
CA GLY A 139 -16.33 -2.66 -16.02
C GLY A 139 -17.17 -2.27 -17.22
N LEU A 140 -18.39 -2.82 -17.27
CA LEU A 140 -19.41 -2.48 -18.26
C LEU A 140 -20.51 -1.58 -17.67
N SER A 141 -20.24 -0.95 -16.53
CA SER A 141 -21.05 0.11 -15.94
C SER A 141 -20.62 1.49 -16.46
N CYS A 142 -21.51 2.48 -16.38
CA CYS A 142 -21.22 3.84 -16.82
C CYS A 142 -19.97 4.40 -16.15
N ARG A 143 -18.99 4.88 -16.94
CA ARG A 143 -17.71 5.41 -16.42
C ARG A 143 -17.91 6.57 -15.45
N HIS A 144 -18.80 7.50 -15.79
CA HIS A 144 -19.11 8.66 -14.94
C HIS A 144 -19.74 8.26 -13.60
N GLN A 145 -20.60 7.25 -13.58
CA GLN A 145 -21.17 6.74 -12.32
C GLN A 145 -20.10 6.07 -11.47
N ALA A 146 -19.23 5.27 -12.08
CA ALA A 146 -18.13 4.61 -11.37
C ALA A 146 -17.14 5.63 -10.77
N LEU A 147 -16.78 6.67 -11.53
CA LEU A 147 -15.93 7.76 -11.02
C LEU A 147 -16.61 8.52 -9.88
N ALA A 148 -17.86 8.95 -10.06
CA ALA A 148 -18.60 9.65 -9.01
C ALA A 148 -18.67 8.80 -7.73
N ALA A 149 -19.02 7.51 -7.85
CA ALA A 149 -19.11 6.61 -6.71
C ALA A 149 -17.78 6.42 -5.97
N HIS A 150 -16.64 6.42 -6.70
CA HIS A 150 -15.31 6.35 -6.09
C HIS A 150 -15.04 7.54 -5.15
N PHE A 151 -15.53 8.73 -5.50
CA PHE A 151 -15.42 9.94 -4.67
C PHE A 151 -16.61 10.15 -3.72
N GLY A 152 -17.50 9.14 -3.58
CA GLY A 152 -18.65 9.18 -2.66
C GLY A 152 -19.93 9.80 -3.25
N GLU A 153 -19.90 10.22 -4.51
CA GLU A 153 -21.03 10.85 -5.20
C GLU A 153 -21.93 9.83 -5.92
N ARG A 154 -23.19 10.19 -6.14
CA ARG A 154 -24.16 9.37 -6.87
C ARG A 154 -24.71 10.14 -8.06
N LEU A 155 -24.42 9.67 -9.27
CA LEU A 155 -24.92 10.25 -10.51
C LEU A 155 -25.88 9.30 -11.24
N ALA A 156 -26.80 9.89 -11.99
CA ALA A 156 -27.53 9.16 -13.02
C ALA A 156 -26.58 8.68 -14.13
N ARG A 157 -27.05 7.75 -14.94
CA ARG A 157 -26.29 7.24 -16.08
C ARG A 157 -26.10 8.36 -17.10
N CYS A 158 -24.91 8.51 -17.67
CA CYS A 158 -24.58 9.63 -18.57
C CYS A 158 -25.11 9.47 -20.01
N GLU A 159 -26.02 8.52 -20.25
CA GLU A 159 -26.68 8.20 -21.52
C GLU A 159 -25.77 7.83 -22.69
N ASP A 160 -24.94 8.74 -23.20
CA ASP A 160 -24.04 8.54 -24.36
C ASP A 160 -22.62 9.12 -24.15
N ALA A 161 -22.39 9.90 -23.09
CA ALA A 161 -21.13 10.63 -22.90
C ALA A 161 -19.89 9.77 -22.55
N CYS A 162 -20.01 8.44 -22.43
CA CYS A 162 -18.87 7.55 -22.24
C CYS A 162 -18.93 6.32 -23.14
N ASP A 163 -17.77 5.71 -23.39
CA ASP A 163 -17.59 4.50 -24.20
C ASP A 163 -18.56 3.36 -23.86
N VAL A 164 -18.88 3.19 -22.57
CA VAL A 164 -19.82 2.15 -22.12
C VAL A 164 -21.27 2.48 -22.47
N CYS A 165 -21.68 3.74 -22.35
CA CYS A 165 -23.06 4.14 -22.57
C CYS A 165 -23.35 4.41 -24.05
N ALA A 166 -22.37 4.93 -24.80
CA ALA A 166 -22.37 4.98 -26.26
C ALA A 166 -22.38 3.58 -26.92
N GLY A 167 -21.97 2.54 -26.18
CA GLY A 167 -21.99 1.14 -26.64
C GLY A 167 -20.68 0.64 -27.23
N ASP A 168 -19.68 1.51 -27.39
CA ASP A 168 -18.34 1.19 -27.91
C ASP A 168 -17.58 0.19 -27.05
N ALA A 169 -17.70 0.29 -25.72
CA ALA A 169 -17.04 -0.63 -24.80
C ALA A 169 -17.57 -2.06 -24.92
N LYS A 170 -18.88 -2.24 -25.19
CA LYS A 170 -19.48 -3.57 -25.42
C LYS A 170 -19.01 -4.18 -26.74
N ALA A 171 -18.76 -3.36 -27.76
CA ALA A 171 -18.23 -3.81 -29.04
C ALA A 171 -16.73 -4.15 -28.95
N ALA A 172 -15.94 -3.36 -28.19
CA ALA A 172 -14.55 -3.67 -27.89
C ALA A 172 -14.40 -4.93 -27.03
N TYR A 173 -15.20 -5.06 -25.96
CA TYR A 173 -15.25 -6.24 -25.11
C TYR A 173 -15.68 -7.49 -25.90
N ARG A 174 -16.72 -7.37 -26.76
CA ARG A 174 -17.10 -8.45 -27.66
C ARG A 174 -16.00 -8.79 -28.66
N ARG A 175 -15.20 -7.85 -29.16
CA ARG A 175 -14.07 -8.16 -30.06
C ARG A 175 -12.98 -8.98 -29.37
N THR A 176 -12.64 -8.65 -28.12
CA THR A 176 -11.72 -9.43 -27.29
C THR A 176 -12.29 -10.78 -26.84
N ASP A 177 -13.62 -10.88 -26.67
CA ASP A 177 -14.31 -12.12 -26.32
C ASP A 177 -14.61 -12.97 -27.58
N THR A 178 -14.64 -12.39 -28.78
CA THR A 178 -14.82 -13.14 -30.04
C THR A 178 -13.53 -13.80 -30.55
N THR A 179 -12.36 -13.42 -30.03
CA THR A 179 -11.17 -14.27 -30.11
C THR A 179 -11.23 -15.46 -29.13
N ALA A 180 -12.15 -15.40 -28.14
CA ALA A 180 -12.54 -16.49 -27.25
C ALA A 180 -13.93 -17.06 -27.64
N ARG A 181 -14.22 -17.17 -28.94
CA ARG A 181 -15.45 -17.84 -29.41
C ARG A 181 -15.49 -19.27 -28.86
N HIS A 182 -16.52 -19.52 -28.06
CA HIS A 182 -16.95 -20.82 -27.57
C HIS A 182 -16.75 -21.94 -28.61
N ASN A 183 -15.82 -22.84 -28.34
CA ASN A 183 -16.07 -24.26 -28.59
C ASN A 183 -16.67 -24.79 -27.29
N ALA A 184 -17.84 -25.43 -27.36
CA ALA A 184 -18.27 -26.29 -26.27
C ALA A 184 -17.13 -27.29 -26.04
N ILE A 185 -16.46 -27.18 -24.89
CA ILE A 185 -15.33 -28.03 -24.53
C ILE A 185 -15.83 -29.48 -24.61
N SER A 186 -15.29 -30.25 -25.55
CA SER A 186 -15.61 -31.68 -25.64
C SER A 186 -15.09 -32.36 -24.37
N SER A 187 -15.71 -33.46 -23.94
CA SER A 187 -15.19 -34.28 -22.83
C SER A 187 -13.74 -34.73 -23.07
N LYS A 188 -13.34 -34.84 -24.33
CA LYS A 188 -11.95 -35.12 -24.75
C LYS A 188 -11.01 -33.93 -24.51
N ASP A 189 -11.49 -32.70 -24.73
CA ASP A 189 -10.72 -31.47 -24.50
C ASP A 189 -10.55 -31.20 -23.00
N GLU A 190 -11.55 -31.58 -22.20
CA GLU A 190 -11.49 -31.47 -20.74
C GLU A 190 -10.46 -32.44 -20.13
N ALA A 191 -10.44 -33.72 -20.56
CA ALA A 191 -9.45 -34.69 -20.09
C ALA A 191 -8.00 -34.28 -20.47
N ALA A 192 -7.82 -33.74 -21.68
CA ALA A 192 -6.54 -33.17 -22.09
C ALA A 192 -6.17 -31.95 -21.23
N ALA A 193 -7.12 -31.07 -20.93
CA ALA A 193 -6.90 -29.91 -20.07
C ALA A 193 -6.53 -30.29 -18.64
N VAL A 194 -7.16 -31.33 -18.06
CA VAL A 194 -6.77 -31.87 -16.74
C VAL A 194 -5.29 -32.30 -16.75
N THR A 195 -4.88 -33.04 -17.77
CA THR A 195 -3.49 -33.52 -17.91
C THR A 195 -2.51 -32.34 -17.98
N VAL A 196 -2.84 -31.30 -18.76
CA VAL A 196 -2.05 -30.06 -18.84
C VAL A 196 -1.94 -29.36 -17.48
N VAL A 197 -3.04 -29.22 -16.73
CA VAL A 197 -3.02 -28.56 -15.41
C VAL A 197 -2.10 -29.31 -14.44
N LEU A 198 -2.20 -30.64 -14.41
CA LEU A 198 -1.38 -31.47 -13.53
C LEU A 198 0.10 -31.41 -13.93
N ARG A 199 0.40 -31.46 -15.23
CA ARG A 199 1.76 -31.35 -15.75
C ARG A 199 2.40 -30.00 -15.44
N VAL A 200 1.66 -28.91 -15.64
CA VAL A 200 2.10 -27.56 -15.25
C VAL A 200 2.53 -27.57 -13.79
N LEU A 201 1.65 -27.97 -12.87
CA LEU A 201 1.95 -27.95 -11.43
C LEU A 201 3.12 -28.87 -11.02
N ARG A 202 3.39 -29.95 -11.76
CA ARG A 202 4.58 -30.79 -11.57
C ARG A 202 5.87 -30.07 -11.98
N ASP A 203 5.83 -29.34 -13.10
CA ASP A 203 7.02 -28.82 -13.77
C ASP A 203 7.33 -27.36 -13.41
N LEU A 204 6.48 -26.70 -12.59
CA LEU A 204 6.72 -25.33 -12.18
C LEU A 204 7.98 -25.21 -11.31
N PRO A 205 8.80 -24.15 -11.52
CA PRO A 205 10.01 -23.91 -10.74
C PRO A 205 9.74 -23.55 -9.27
N PHE A 206 8.51 -23.14 -8.94
CA PHE A 206 8.06 -22.89 -7.58
C PHE A 206 6.53 -22.99 -7.52
N ALA A 207 6.00 -23.29 -6.32
CA ALA A 207 4.56 -23.40 -6.09
C ALA A 207 3.86 -22.05 -6.28
N VAL A 208 2.67 -22.08 -6.89
CA VAL A 208 1.86 -20.89 -7.16
C VAL A 208 0.43 -21.13 -6.72
N GLY A 209 -0.26 -20.06 -6.31
CA GLY A 209 -1.68 -20.10 -5.98
C GLY A 209 -2.57 -20.24 -7.21
N ARG A 210 -3.87 -20.48 -6.96
CA ARG A 210 -4.94 -20.63 -7.98
C ARG A 210 -4.89 -19.58 -9.09
N THR A 211 -4.80 -18.30 -8.72
CA THR A 211 -4.76 -17.19 -9.69
C THR A 211 -3.50 -17.23 -10.56
N GLY A 212 -2.37 -17.66 -9.99
CA GLY A 212 -1.11 -17.84 -10.71
C GLY A 212 -1.21 -18.96 -11.75
N VAL A 213 -1.73 -20.13 -11.35
CA VAL A 213 -1.95 -21.26 -12.27
C VAL A 213 -2.85 -20.87 -13.44
N VAL A 214 -3.96 -20.19 -13.18
CA VAL A 214 -4.88 -19.73 -14.24
C VAL A 214 -4.18 -18.75 -15.19
N ARG A 215 -3.36 -17.83 -14.67
CA ARG A 215 -2.60 -16.88 -15.51
C ARG A 215 -1.58 -17.60 -16.41
N ILE A 216 -0.89 -18.62 -15.91
CA ILE A 216 0.07 -19.43 -16.68
C ILE A 216 -0.65 -20.17 -17.80
N LEU A 217 -1.70 -20.92 -17.47
CA LEU A 217 -2.46 -21.74 -18.41
C LEU A 217 -3.11 -20.92 -19.52
N ASN A 218 -3.59 -19.71 -19.21
CA ASN A 218 -4.19 -18.81 -20.20
C ASN A 218 -3.16 -17.95 -20.95
N GLY A 219 -1.86 -18.05 -20.65
CA GLY A 219 -0.82 -17.29 -21.36
C GLY A 219 -0.85 -15.79 -21.03
N SER A 220 -1.15 -15.44 -19.79
CA SER A 220 -1.24 -14.04 -19.37
C SER A 220 0.14 -13.43 -19.15
N VAL A 221 0.36 -12.24 -19.72
CA VAL A 221 1.56 -11.42 -19.45
C VAL A 221 1.69 -10.96 -17.99
N GLU A 222 0.62 -11.05 -17.20
CA GLU A 222 0.61 -10.79 -15.76
C GLU A 222 1.06 -12.02 -14.93
N SER A 223 1.39 -13.13 -15.58
CA SER A 223 1.90 -14.33 -14.92
C SER A 223 3.32 -14.07 -14.38
N SER A 224 3.59 -14.51 -13.16
CA SER A 224 4.95 -14.52 -12.58
C SER A 224 5.88 -15.54 -13.26
N ILE A 225 5.31 -16.45 -14.07
CA ILE A 225 6.03 -17.47 -14.83
C ILE A 225 5.69 -17.28 -16.31
N GLY A 226 6.70 -16.93 -17.10
CA GLY A 226 6.61 -16.72 -18.53
C GLY A 226 6.84 -17.99 -19.36
N PRO A 227 6.74 -17.89 -20.69
CA PRO A 227 6.95 -19.02 -21.61
C PRO A 227 8.38 -19.57 -21.60
N ASP A 228 9.34 -18.79 -21.13
CA ASP A 228 10.74 -19.19 -20.92
C ASP A 228 10.91 -20.18 -19.75
N ARG A 229 9.93 -20.28 -18.85
CA ARG A 229 10.01 -21.05 -17.61
C ARG A 229 8.92 -22.11 -17.46
N CYS A 230 8.00 -22.22 -18.41
CA CYS A 230 6.95 -23.22 -18.42
C CYS A 230 6.60 -23.59 -19.87
N ALA A 231 6.81 -24.86 -20.25
CA ALA A 231 6.56 -25.33 -21.61
C ALA A 231 5.07 -25.27 -22.01
N ASP A 232 4.18 -25.49 -21.04
CA ASP A 232 2.72 -25.42 -21.20
C ASP A 232 2.15 -24.01 -20.94
N TRP A 233 2.99 -22.97 -20.98
CA TRP A 233 2.50 -21.59 -20.86
C TRP A 233 1.53 -21.28 -22.01
N GLY A 234 0.32 -20.84 -21.67
CA GLY A 234 -0.73 -20.57 -22.67
C GLY A 234 -1.36 -21.82 -23.29
N ALA A 235 -1.13 -23.02 -22.74
CA ALA A 235 -1.71 -24.26 -23.26
C ALA A 235 -3.26 -24.26 -23.26
N LEU A 236 -3.90 -23.46 -22.39
CA LEU A 236 -5.35 -23.24 -22.35
C LEU A 236 -5.72 -21.80 -22.78
N SER A 237 -4.94 -21.17 -23.67
CA SER A 237 -5.23 -19.84 -24.20
C SER A 237 -6.58 -19.73 -24.92
N GLY A 238 -7.09 -20.84 -25.46
CA GLY A 238 -8.44 -20.93 -26.03
C GLY A 238 -9.57 -21.05 -25.00
N TRP A 239 -9.27 -21.23 -23.72
CA TRP A 239 -10.26 -21.31 -22.64
C TRP A 239 -10.49 -19.94 -22.02
N THR A 240 -11.69 -19.70 -21.49
CA THR A 240 -11.93 -18.50 -20.65
C THR A 240 -11.24 -18.67 -19.29
N LYS A 241 -10.75 -17.58 -18.70
CA LYS A 241 -10.16 -17.61 -17.34
C LYS A 241 -11.09 -18.25 -16.31
N THR A 242 -12.40 -18.00 -16.44
CA THR A 242 -13.42 -18.58 -15.56
C THR A 242 -13.55 -20.08 -15.76
N ALA A 243 -13.48 -20.60 -16.99
CA ALA A 243 -13.51 -22.03 -17.26
C ALA A 243 -12.24 -22.72 -16.74
N THR A 244 -11.06 -22.13 -16.98
CA THR A 244 -9.79 -22.63 -16.41
C THR A 244 -9.84 -22.65 -14.88
N ALA A 245 -10.36 -21.59 -14.26
CA ALA A 245 -10.46 -21.51 -12.80
C ALA A 245 -11.42 -22.56 -12.22
N ARG A 246 -12.56 -22.81 -12.89
CA ARG A 246 -13.50 -23.87 -12.52
C ARG A 246 -12.88 -25.26 -12.65
N LEU A 247 -12.11 -25.50 -13.71
CA LEU A 247 -11.37 -26.75 -13.89
C LEU A 247 -10.41 -26.98 -12.72
N VAL A 248 -9.60 -25.96 -12.37
CA VAL A 248 -8.66 -26.04 -11.25
C VAL A 248 -9.39 -26.28 -9.92
N ASP A 249 -10.51 -25.60 -9.67
CA ASP A 249 -11.31 -25.82 -8.46
C ASP A 249 -11.88 -27.24 -8.39
N GLY A 250 -12.39 -27.75 -9.51
CA GLY A 250 -12.87 -29.14 -9.60
C GLY A 250 -11.78 -30.17 -9.32
N LEU A 251 -10.53 -29.91 -9.70
CA LEU A 251 -9.40 -30.79 -9.38
C LEU A 251 -9.04 -30.78 -7.89
N VAL A 252 -9.22 -29.63 -7.21
CA VAL A 252 -9.11 -29.54 -5.75
C VAL A 252 -10.23 -30.34 -5.08
N GLU A 253 -11.48 -30.16 -5.52
CA GLU A 253 -12.64 -30.89 -5.00
C GLU A 253 -12.51 -32.41 -5.20
N GLN A 254 -11.90 -32.84 -6.31
CA GLN A 254 -11.61 -34.25 -6.59
C GLN A 254 -10.39 -34.80 -5.82
N GLY A 255 -9.66 -33.95 -5.07
CA GLY A 255 -8.46 -34.32 -4.32
C GLY A 255 -7.25 -34.66 -5.20
N LEU A 256 -7.25 -34.20 -6.45
CA LEU A 256 -6.09 -34.31 -7.36
C LEU A 256 -5.08 -33.19 -7.08
N LEU A 257 -5.57 -32.04 -6.59
CA LEU A 257 -4.78 -30.92 -6.10
C LEU A 257 -5.12 -30.65 -4.64
N ASP A 258 -4.18 -30.12 -3.89
CA ASP A 258 -4.40 -29.61 -2.53
C ASP A 258 -4.01 -28.14 -2.41
N ARG A 259 -4.61 -27.45 -1.44
CA ARG A 259 -4.31 -26.05 -1.11
C ARG A 259 -3.46 -26.03 0.15
N ASN A 260 -2.15 -25.83 -0.02
CA ASN A 260 -1.26 -25.64 1.11
C ASN A 260 -1.43 -24.21 1.67
N LEU A 261 -1.78 -24.13 2.95
CA LEU A 261 -2.04 -22.88 3.69
C LEU A 261 -0.96 -22.56 4.74
N GLU A 262 0.10 -23.36 4.86
CA GLU A 262 1.13 -23.22 5.89
C GLU A 262 2.08 -22.03 5.63
N GLY A 263 2.15 -21.56 4.38
CA GLY A 263 2.96 -20.41 3.97
C GLY A 263 2.25 -19.06 4.08
N GLN A 264 3.00 -17.98 3.81
CA GLN A 264 2.48 -16.61 3.79
C GLN A 264 1.36 -16.40 2.75
N PHE A 265 1.28 -17.26 1.73
CA PHE A 265 0.25 -17.23 0.69
C PHE A 265 -0.24 -18.66 0.38
N PRO A 266 -1.56 -18.86 0.11
CA PRO A 266 -2.08 -20.14 -0.34
C PRO A 266 -1.48 -20.57 -1.69
N VAL A 267 -0.88 -21.76 -1.74
CA VAL A 267 -0.33 -22.34 -2.97
C VAL A 267 -1.04 -23.65 -3.31
N LEU A 268 -1.03 -24.01 -4.61
CA LEU A 268 -1.54 -25.28 -5.09
C LEU A 268 -0.42 -26.31 -5.20
N GLU A 269 -0.67 -27.50 -4.69
CA GLU A 269 0.26 -28.64 -4.74
C GLU A 269 -0.41 -29.86 -5.36
N LEU A 270 0.40 -30.68 -6.04
CA LEU A 270 -0.05 -31.94 -6.60
C LEU A 270 -0.17 -32.98 -5.49
N THR A 271 -1.32 -33.64 -5.37
CA THR A 271 -1.45 -34.75 -4.41
C THR A 271 -0.86 -36.04 -4.98
N SER A 272 -0.64 -37.05 -4.13
CA SER A 272 -0.31 -38.40 -4.56
C SER A 272 -1.35 -38.99 -5.52
N LYS A 273 -2.62 -38.58 -5.41
CA LYS A 273 -3.71 -38.98 -6.32
C LYS A 273 -3.57 -38.26 -7.66
N GLY A 274 -3.27 -36.96 -7.66
CA GLY A 274 -2.98 -36.16 -8.85
C GLY A 274 -1.80 -36.70 -9.64
N LEU A 275 -0.73 -37.09 -8.96
CA LEU A 275 0.47 -37.64 -9.60
C LEU A 275 0.18 -38.97 -10.32
N LYS A 276 -0.58 -39.86 -9.68
CA LYS A 276 -1.01 -41.13 -10.30
C LYS A 276 -1.93 -40.91 -11.50
N ALA A 277 -2.82 -39.92 -11.43
CA ALA A 277 -3.70 -39.58 -12.54
C ALA A 277 -2.91 -39.06 -13.75
N LEU A 278 -1.90 -38.21 -13.51
CA LEU A 278 -1.00 -37.71 -14.54
C LEU A 278 -0.19 -38.85 -15.20
N GLN A 279 0.41 -39.73 -14.40
CA GLN A 279 1.15 -40.89 -14.90
C GLN A 279 0.27 -41.84 -15.72
N GLY A 280 -0.97 -42.09 -15.27
CA GLY A 280 -1.92 -42.91 -16.00
C GLY A 280 -2.31 -42.31 -17.35
N ALA A 281 -2.45 -40.98 -17.44
CA ALA A 281 -2.73 -40.27 -18.68
C ALA A 281 -1.53 -40.31 -19.65
N GLU A 282 -0.30 -40.14 -19.16
CA GLU A 282 0.93 -40.20 -19.97
C GLU A 282 1.23 -41.60 -20.53
N THR A 283 0.72 -42.67 -19.89
CA THR A 283 0.86 -44.06 -20.38
C THR A 283 -0.24 -44.52 -21.35
N ALA A 284 -1.33 -43.76 -21.48
CA ALA A 284 -2.49 -44.11 -22.30
C ALA A 284 -2.49 -43.44 -23.69
N GLU A 285 -1.50 -42.58 -23.95
CA GLU A 285 -1.25 -41.88 -25.22
C GLU A 285 -0.26 -42.65 -26.09
#